data_AF-A0A1Y3YI23-F1
#
_entry.id   AF-A0A1Y3YI23-F1
#
_cell.length_a   1.000
_cell.length_b   1.000
_cell.length_c   1.000
_cell.angle_alpha   90.00
_cell.angle_beta   90.00
_cell.angle_gamma   90.00
#
_symmetry.space_group_name_H-M   'P 1'
#
loop_
_entity.id
_entity.type
_entity.pdbx_description
1 polymer ?
#
loop_
_entity_poly.entity_id
_entity_poly.type
_entity_poly.pdbx_seq_one_letter_code
_entity_poly.pdbx_strand_id
1 'polypeptide(L)'
;MTTDHLRRGFSGAGYHFYIRKNGDIKTLRPLERPGAHARGCNAHSVGICYEGGLNERGRPADTRTDFQKHSLRVLVMLLLRDYPGSRLCGHRDLSPDLNGNGEIEPEEWIKVCPCFDAASILQEPSPPNPASL
;
A
#
# COMPACT_ATOMS: atom_id res chain seq x y z
N MET A 1 -5.23 0.70 13.46
CA MET A 1 -5.76 0.15 12.19
C MET A 1 -7.08 -0.62 12.38
N THR A 2 -7.08 -1.74 13.10
CA THR A 2 -8.29 -2.58 13.28
C THR A 2 -9.43 -1.83 13.98
N THR A 3 -9.15 -1.16 15.10
CA THR A 3 -10.16 -0.39 15.86
C THR A 3 -10.82 0.71 15.04
N ASP A 4 -10.06 1.42 14.20
CA ASP A 4 -10.60 2.45 13.30
C ASP A 4 -11.57 1.86 12.28
N HIS A 5 -11.21 0.74 11.65
CA HIS A 5 -12.07 0.08 10.67
C HIS A 5 -13.32 -0.51 11.31
N LEU A 6 -13.22 -1.08 12.51
CA LEU A 6 -14.38 -1.57 13.27
C LEU A 6 -15.38 -0.43 13.58
N ARG A 7 -14.88 0.75 13.99
CA ARG A 7 -15.73 1.93 14.24
C ARG A 7 -16.45 2.43 12.98
N ARG A 8 -15.88 2.17 11.81
CA ARG A 8 -16.46 2.49 10.50
C ARG A 8 -17.41 1.40 9.97
N GLY A 9 -17.70 0.38 10.78
CA GLY A 9 -18.63 -0.71 10.44
C GLY A 9 -18.03 -1.84 9.61
N PHE A 10 -16.70 -1.87 9.44
CA PHE A 10 -16.06 -3.01 8.79
C PHE A 10 -15.92 -4.20 9.74
N SER A 11 -15.88 -5.41 9.19
CA SER A 11 -15.73 -6.67 9.95
C SER A 11 -14.35 -6.89 10.60
N GLY A 12 -13.42 -5.95 10.43
CA GLY A 12 -12.04 -6.04 10.92
C GLY A 12 -11.14 -5.04 10.22
N ALA A 13 -9.82 -5.21 10.30
CA ALA A 13 -8.87 -4.40 9.54
C ALA A 13 -9.17 -4.47 8.03
N GLY A 14 -9.11 -3.34 7.33
CA GLY A 14 -9.38 -3.30 5.89
C GLY A 14 -8.23 -3.80 5.01
N TYR A 15 -7.05 -4.01 5.57
CA TYR A 15 -5.84 -4.39 4.85
C TYR A 15 -5.39 -5.79 5.28
N HIS A 16 -4.66 -6.45 4.39
CA HIS A 16 -4.08 -7.77 4.64
C HIS A 16 -2.77 -7.65 5.42
N PHE A 17 -1.96 -6.64 5.09
CA PHE A 17 -0.69 -6.35 5.77
C PHE A 17 -0.60 -4.90 6.22
N TYR A 18 0.09 -4.68 7.34
CA TYR A 18 0.42 -3.36 7.85
C TYR A 18 1.89 -3.28 8.28
N ILE A 19 2.64 -2.31 7.76
CA ILE A 19 4.08 -2.18 7.98
C ILE A 19 4.36 -0.99 8.90
N ARG A 20 4.88 -1.28 10.08
CA ARG A 20 5.23 -0.28 11.11
C ARG A 20 6.46 0.54 10.71
N LYS A 21 6.68 1.68 11.36
CA LYS A 21 7.87 2.54 11.12
C LYS A 21 9.22 1.81 11.29
N ASN A 22 9.28 0.80 12.16
CA ASN A 22 10.47 -0.03 12.37
C ASN A 22 10.63 -1.16 11.34
N GLY A 23 9.75 -1.27 10.34
CA GLY A 23 9.77 -2.32 9.33
C GLY A 23 8.93 -3.55 9.66
N ASP A 24 8.44 -3.71 10.91
CA ASP A 24 7.63 -4.88 11.26
C ASP A 24 6.41 -5.02 10.35
N ILE A 25 6.30 -6.17 9.70
CA ILE A 25 5.11 -6.57 8.95
C ILE A 25 4.12 -7.21 9.92
N LYS A 26 2.93 -6.64 10.01
CA LYS A 26 1.80 -7.22 10.75
C LYS A 26 0.80 -7.80 9.76
N THR A 27 0.57 -9.10 9.85
CA THR A 27 -0.55 -9.77 9.16
C THR A 27 -1.85 -9.41 9.89
N LEU A 28 -2.84 -8.93 9.14
CA LEU A 28 -4.10 -8.45 9.68
C LEU A 28 -5.26 -9.31 9.17
N ARG A 29 -5.83 -8.97 8.00
CA ARG A 29 -6.89 -9.76 7.39
C ARG A 29 -6.29 -10.97 6.65
N PRO A 30 -6.85 -12.19 6.82
CA PRO A 30 -6.44 -13.36 6.04
C PRO A 30 -6.57 -13.13 4.54
N LEU A 31 -5.65 -13.67 3.74
CA LEU A 31 -5.60 -13.48 2.29
C LEU A 31 -6.81 -14.09 1.56
N GLU A 32 -7.46 -15.08 2.17
CA GLU A 32 -8.63 -15.77 1.63
C GLU A 32 -9.93 -14.94 1.79
N ARG A 33 -9.87 -13.82 2.52
CA ARG A 33 -11.03 -12.97 2.79
C ARG A 33 -10.88 -11.63 2.08
N PRO A 34 -11.92 -11.18 1.33
CA PRO A 34 -11.89 -9.87 0.70
C PRO A 34 -11.51 -8.74 1.65
N GLY A 35 -10.68 -7.80 1.18
CA GLY A 35 -10.27 -6.62 1.91
C GLY A 35 -11.37 -5.56 2.10
N ALA A 36 -10.99 -4.43 2.69
CA ALA A 36 -11.75 -3.19 2.69
C ALA A 36 -10.81 -1.99 2.53
N HIS A 37 -9.91 -2.07 1.55
CA HIS A 37 -8.82 -1.11 1.32
C HIS A 37 -8.95 -0.30 0.03
N ALA A 38 -9.62 -0.82 -1.01
CA ALA A 38 -9.85 -0.16 -2.29
C ALA A 38 -11.21 -0.58 -2.88
N ARG A 39 -12.16 0.35 -2.94
CA ARG A 39 -13.51 0.09 -3.45
C ARG A 39 -13.42 -0.37 -4.91
N GLY A 40 -14.17 -1.41 -5.28
CA GLY A 40 -14.13 -2.00 -6.63
C GLY A 40 -13.03 -3.07 -6.81
N CYS A 41 -11.99 -3.07 -5.99
CA CYS A 41 -10.87 -4.02 -6.12
C CYS A 41 -10.75 -5.02 -4.96
N ASN A 42 -11.43 -4.78 -3.83
CA ASN A 42 -11.29 -5.54 -2.58
C ASN A 42 -11.38 -7.07 -2.69
N ALA A 43 -12.19 -7.60 -3.62
CA ALA A 43 -12.43 -9.04 -3.76
C ALA A 43 -11.28 -9.79 -4.46
N HIS A 44 -10.45 -9.07 -5.22
CA HIS A 44 -9.43 -9.66 -6.11
C HIS A 44 -8.08 -8.95 -5.95
N SER A 45 -7.78 -8.41 -4.77
CA SER A 45 -6.51 -7.75 -4.52
C SER A 45 -6.04 -7.92 -3.07
N VAL A 46 -4.72 -7.87 -2.91
CA VAL A 46 -4.06 -7.82 -1.61
C VAL A 46 -3.76 -6.37 -1.26
N GLY A 47 -3.99 -6.02 0.00
CA GLY A 47 -3.93 -4.65 0.50
C GLY A 47 -2.82 -4.51 1.51
N ILE A 48 -1.83 -3.67 1.21
CA ILE A 48 -0.69 -3.38 2.07
C ILE A 48 -0.76 -1.90 2.50
N CYS A 49 -0.69 -1.65 3.80
CA CYS A 49 -0.60 -0.28 4.34
C CYS A 49 0.74 -0.12 5.05
N TYR A 50 1.38 1.05 4.94
CA TYR A 50 2.51 1.41 5.79
C TYR A 50 2.10 2.52 6.76
N GLU A 51 2.74 2.57 7.92
CA GLU A 51 2.56 3.63 8.91
C GLU A 51 3.16 4.95 8.41
N GLY A 52 2.31 5.97 8.23
CA GLY A 52 2.69 7.30 7.72
C GLY A 52 1.81 7.77 6.57
N GLY A 53 2.40 8.55 5.68
CA GLY A 53 1.77 9.11 4.49
C GLY A 53 1.41 10.59 4.61
N LEU A 54 1.63 11.21 5.78
CA LEU A 54 1.39 12.63 6.03
C LEU A 54 2.65 13.25 6.66
N ASN A 55 3.01 14.46 6.22
CA ASN A 55 4.05 15.27 6.87
C ASN A 55 3.53 15.95 8.15
N GLU A 56 4.40 16.69 8.84
CA GLU A 56 4.10 17.39 10.10
C GLU A 56 2.91 18.37 10.01
N ARG A 57 2.58 18.83 8.81
CA ARG A 57 1.43 19.72 8.55
C ARG A 57 0.16 18.95 8.13
N GLY A 58 0.16 17.62 8.25
CA GLY A 58 -0.95 16.77 7.85
C GLY A 58 -1.15 16.69 6.33
N ARG A 59 -0.17 17.07 5.51
CA ARG A 59 -0.27 17.01 4.03
C ARG A 59 0.32 15.70 3.51
N PRO A 60 -0.25 15.09 2.44
CA PRO A 60 0.29 13.89 1.83
C PRO A 60 1.77 13.99 1.50
N ALA A 61 2.56 12.99 1.91
CA ALA A 61 3.99 12.90 1.65
C ALA A 61 4.50 11.46 1.77
N ASP A 62 5.47 11.07 0.94
CA ASP A 62 6.23 9.85 1.20
C ASP A 62 7.04 10.04 2.49
N THR A 63 6.69 9.25 3.51
CA THR A 63 7.34 9.28 4.84
C THR A 63 7.83 7.90 5.23
N ARG A 64 8.00 7.01 4.23
CA ARG A 64 8.54 5.66 4.46
C ARG A 64 9.95 5.76 5.04
N THR A 65 10.20 5.00 6.10
CA THR A 65 11.56 4.75 6.60
C THR A 65 12.25 3.73 5.69
N ASP A 66 13.59 3.62 5.78
CA ASP A 66 14.33 2.61 5.01
C ASP A 66 13.93 1.18 5.41
N PHE A 67 13.62 0.95 6.69
CA PHE A 67 13.04 -0.30 7.18
C PHE A 67 11.70 -0.64 6.52
N GLN A 68 10.84 0.37 6.33
CA GLN A 68 9.56 0.20 5.64
C GLN A 68 9.77 -0.08 4.15
N LYS A 69 10.69 0.64 3.49
CA LYS A 69 11.03 0.39 2.08
C LYS A 69 11.55 -1.02 1.87
N HIS A 70 12.45 -1.48 2.74
CA HIS A 70 12.98 -2.84 2.72
C HIS A 70 11.85 -3.88 2.85
N SER A 71 11.02 -3.73 3.88
CA SER A 71 9.96 -4.69 4.19
C SER A 71 8.86 -4.70 3.12
N LEU A 72 8.52 -3.53 2.56
CA LEU A 72 7.63 -3.40 1.41
C LEU A 72 8.18 -4.17 0.22
N ARG A 73 9.45 -3.95 -0.13
CA ARG A 73 10.10 -4.60 -1.28
C ARG A 73 10.05 -6.12 -1.13
N VAL A 74 10.49 -6.65 0.01
CA VAL A 74 10.49 -8.09 0.27
C VAL A 74 9.08 -8.67 0.21
N LEU A 75 8.12 -8.04 0.89
CA LEU A 75 6.72 -8.50 0.91
C LEU A 75 6.09 -8.51 -0.49
N VAL A 76 6.28 -7.44 -1.25
CA VAL A 76 5.78 -7.33 -2.62
C VAL A 76 6.40 -8.40 -3.52
N MET A 77 7.71 -8.62 -3.43
CA MET A 77 8.37 -9.68 -4.21
C MET A 77 7.83 -11.08 -3.88
N LEU A 78 7.59 -11.38 -2.60
CA LEU A 78 7.00 -12.66 -2.18
C LEU A 78 5.59 -12.82 -2.72
N LEU A 79 4.74 -11.80 -2.57
CA LEU A 79 3.36 -11.85 -3.07
C LEU A 79 3.30 -11.98 -4.59
N LEU A 80 4.15 -11.29 -5.34
CA LEU A 80 4.20 -11.42 -6.80
C LEU A 80 4.71 -12.79 -7.25
N ARG A 81 5.55 -13.45 -6.44
CA ARG A 81 5.97 -14.83 -6.68
C ARG A 81 4.84 -15.82 -6.43
N ASP A 82 4.08 -15.64 -5.34
CA ASP A 82 2.98 -16.52 -4.97
C ASP A 82 1.74 -16.32 -5.86
N TYR A 83 1.55 -15.10 -6.37
CA TYR A 83 0.42 -14.71 -7.24
C TYR A 83 0.93 -14.14 -8.59
N PRO A 84 1.51 -14.99 -9.46
CA PRO A 84 2.07 -14.54 -10.73
C PRO A 84 1.03 -13.87 -11.63
N GLY A 85 1.45 -12.82 -12.37
CA GLY A 85 0.56 -12.03 -13.23
C GLY A 85 -0.20 -10.90 -12.53
N SER A 86 -0.09 -10.79 -11.20
CA SER A 86 -0.68 -9.68 -10.45
C SER A 86 -0.02 -8.34 -10.76
N ARG A 87 -0.82 -7.27 -10.80
CA ARG A 87 -0.34 -5.89 -10.98
C ARG A 87 -0.03 -5.24 -9.63
N LEU A 88 1.17 -4.67 -9.49
CA LEU A 88 1.50 -3.75 -8.38
C LEU A 88 1.00 -2.35 -8.73
N CYS A 89 0.22 -1.73 -7.85
CA CYS A 89 -0.26 -0.36 -8.02
C CYS A 89 -0.51 0.34 -6.68
N GLY A 90 -0.51 1.66 -6.72
CA GLY A 90 -0.97 2.53 -5.66
C GLY A 90 -2.49 2.70 -5.71
N HIS A 91 -3.09 3.15 -4.60
CA HIS A 91 -4.54 3.44 -4.57
C HIS A 91 -4.89 4.55 -5.56
N ARG A 92 -4.02 5.55 -5.72
CA ARG A 92 -4.21 6.64 -6.68
C ARG A 92 -4.39 6.14 -8.12
N ASP A 93 -3.69 5.07 -8.49
CA ASP A 93 -3.74 4.43 -9.82
C ASP A 93 -5.02 3.58 -10.03
N LEU A 94 -5.95 3.61 -9.06
CA LEU A 94 -7.29 3.02 -9.13
C LEU A 94 -8.38 4.10 -9.18
N SER A 95 -7.99 5.37 -9.38
CA SER A 95 -8.96 6.44 -9.62
C SER A 95 -9.64 6.23 -10.98
N PRO A 96 -10.87 6.75 -11.19
CA PRO A 96 -11.52 6.75 -12.48
C PRO A 96 -10.71 7.57 -13.50
N ASP A 97 -10.60 7.04 -14.71
CA ASP A 97 -10.16 7.78 -15.89
C ASP A 97 -11.32 8.70 -16.31
N LEU A 98 -11.17 10.01 -16.12
CA LEU A 98 -12.21 11.01 -16.36
C LEU A 98 -12.21 11.52 -17.79
N ASN A 99 -11.05 11.46 -18.47
CA ASN A 99 -10.91 11.96 -19.83
C ASN A 99 -10.91 10.83 -20.89
N GLY A 100 -10.84 9.57 -20.47
CA GLY A 100 -10.94 8.38 -21.30
C GLY A 100 -9.67 8.04 -22.09
N ASN A 101 -8.51 8.57 -21.69
CA ASN A 101 -7.26 8.39 -22.42
C ASN A 101 -6.50 7.10 -22.03
N GLY A 102 -6.97 6.37 -21.01
CA GLY A 102 -6.37 5.13 -20.52
C GLY A 102 -5.26 5.31 -19.47
N GLU A 103 -4.92 6.55 -19.11
CA GLU A 103 -3.94 6.90 -18.09
C GLU A 103 -4.63 7.58 -16.90
N ILE A 104 -4.11 7.38 -15.69
CA ILE A 104 -4.67 8.03 -14.48
C ILE A 104 -3.73 9.15 -14.04
N GLU A 105 -4.09 10.37 -14.39
CA GLU A 105 -3.26 11.56 -14.19
C GLU A 105 -3.47 12.19 -12.80
N PRO A 106 -2.50 12.97 -12.27
CA PRO A 106 -2.60 13.60 -10.95
C PRO A 106 -3.88 14.39 -10.69
N GLU A 107 -4.43 15.02 -11.73
CA GLU A 107 -5.65 15.82 -11.71
C GLU A 107 -6.91 14.95 -11.50
N GLU A 108 -6.82 13.65 -11.79
CA GLU A 108 -7.91 12.68 -11.70
C GLU A 108 -7.87 11.88 -10.38
N TRP A 109 -6.80 12.04 -9.59
CA TRP A 109 -6.60 11.27 -8.37
C TRP A 109 -7.65 11.60 -7.30
N ILE A 110 -8.49 10.62 -6.97
CA ILE A 110 -9.39 10.69 -5.80
C ILE A 110 -8.57 10.69 -4.50
N LYS A 111 -7.39 10.05 -4.52
CA LYS A 111 -6.49 9.91 -3.38
C LYS A 111 -5.06 9.99 -3.86
N VAL A 112 -4.19 10.61 -3.06
CA VAL A 112 -2.73 10.63 -3.30
C VAL A 112 -2.05 9.35 -2.79
N CYS A 113 -2.74 8.53 -2.00
CA CYS A 113 -2.23 7.28 -1.42
C CYS A 113 -1.64 6.36 -2.52
N PRO A 114 -0.40 5.85 -2.37
CA PRO A 114 0.39 5.75 -1.13
C PRO A 114 1.36 6.91 -0.87
N CYS A 115 1.19 8.04 -1.57
CA CYS A 115 2.03 9.24 -1.55
C CYS A 115 3.39 9.09 -2.24
N PHE A 116 3.55 8.03 -3.02
CA PHE A 116 4.69 7.75 -3.90
C PHE A 116 4.22 6.85 -5.06
N ASP A 117 5.07 6.60 -6.05
CA ASP A 117 4.80 5.65 -7.12
C ASP A 117 5.02 4.20 -6.68
N ALA A 118 3.95 3.41 -6.61
CA ALA A 118 4.06 2.02 -6.17
C ALA A 118 4.98 1.17 -7.07
N ALA A 119 5.08 1.49 -8.36
CA ALA A 119 5.97 0.78 -9.27
C ALA A 119 7.46 0.97 -8.90
N SER A 120 7.81 2.06 -8.21
CA SER A 120 9.18 2.33 -7.77
C SER A 120 9.69 1.32 -6.76
N ILE A 121 8.82 0.61 -6.02
CA ILE A 121 9.20 -0.35 -4.97
C ILE A 121 10.20 -1.40 -5.49
N LEU A 122 10.02 -1.84 -6.74
CA LEU A 122 10.87 -2.86 -7.37
C LEU A 122 12.08 -2.27 -8.11
N GLN A 123 12.07 -0.97 -8.39
CA GLN A 123 13.09 -0.26 -9.15
C GLN A 123 14.11 0.46 -8.25
N GLU A 124 13.68 0.90 -7.07
CA GLU A 124 14.54 1.54 -6.08
C GLU A 124 15.72 0.61 -5.72
N PRO A 125 16.95 1.14 -5.54
CA PRO A 125 18.07 0.35 -5.07
C PRO A 125 17.73 -0.24 -3.71
N SER A 126 18.24 -1.45 -3.44
CA SER A 126 18.06 -2.08 -2.13
C SER A 126 18.52 -1.10 -1.03
N PRO A 127 17.66 -0.75 -0.07
CA PRO A 127 18.07 0.10 1.03
C PRO A 127 19.22 -0.58 1.79
N PRO A 128 20.16 0.21 2.36
CA PRO A 128 21.26 -0.32 3.13
C PRO A 128 20.75 -1.28 4.20
N ASN A 129 21.45 -2.40 4.39
CA ASN A 129 21.05 -3.40 5.37
C ASN A 129 21.02 -2.75 6.76
N PRO A 130 19.86 -2.68 7.44
CA PRO A 130 19.79 -2.04 8.73
C PRO A 130 20.53 -2.79 9.84
N ALA A 131 20.92 -4.05 9.62
CA ALA A 131 21.81 -4.80 10.52
C ALA A 131 23.29 -4.38 10.39
N SER A 132 23.61 -3.45 9.47
CA SER A 132 24.95 -2.91 9.26
C SER A 132 25.17 -1.54 9.94
N LEU A 133 24.24 -1.08 10.78
CA LEU A 133 24.32 0.15 11.57
C LEU A 133 24.47 -0.15 13.07
#